data_AF-A0A2V9RLQ4-F1
#
_entry.id   AF-A0A2V9RLQ4-F1
#
_cell.length_a   1.000
_cell.length_b   1.000
_cell.length_c   1.000
_cell.angle_alpha   90.00
_cell.angle_beta   90.00
_cell.angle_gamma   90.00
#
_symmetry.space_group_name_H-M   'P 1'
#
loop_
_entity.id
_entity.type
_entity.pdbx_description
1 polymer ?
#
loop_
_entity_poly.entity_id
_entity_poly.type
_entity_poly.pdbx_seq_one_letter_code
_entity_poly.pdbx_strand_id
1 'polypeptide(L)'
;MNCLRLAIAILFAFCAQCSYADSIPTFHITEASMIMGPNDGEGDNVRFILTGPGVNITGVGGMACFDWCSGQPVPGDTVIFTTQIFITQFFSATIGGIKYNPDLLMFDSLFDDSGGLNALSSGYVGADVDFIQFNMTAPHNGSWSFDFEPVMDENGNLAYVFREAEFSASAPLPTPEPATVGLMLTGLAGIGAISKRRRKFRRPRNRGTGRTASC
;
A
#
# COMPACT_ATOMS: atom_id res chain seq x y z
N MET A 1 -9.26 -48.32 15.75
CA MET A 1 -8.46 -47.62 14.71
C MET A 1 -8.89 -46.17 14.43
N ASN A 2 -10.09 -45.72 14.80
CA ASN A 2 -10.56 -44.36 14.50
C ASN A 2 -9.91 -43.26 15.34
N CYS A 3 -9.60 -43.50 16.63
CA CYS A 3 -9.01 -42.49 17.50
C CYS A 3 -7.56 -42.11 17.11
N LEU A 4 -6.77 -43.08 16.63
CA LEU A 4 -5.40 -42.82 16.17
C LEU A 4 -5.38 -41.90 14.94
N ARG A 5 -6.30 -42.12 13.99
CA ARG A 5 -6.46 -41.26 12.80
C ARG A 5 -6.90 -39.84 13.17
N LEU A 6 -7.80 -39.71 14.14
CA LEU A 6 -8.27 -38.42 14.63
C LEU A 6 -7.15 -37.65 15.36
N ALA A 7 -6.37 -38.33 16.20
CA ALA A 7 -5.24 -37.74 16.90
C ALA A 7 -4.14 -37.26 15.94
N ILE A 8 -3.83 -38.04 14.90
CA ILE A 8 -2.89 -37.65 13.84
C ILE A 8 -3.41 -36.44 13.06
N ALA A 9 -4.70 -36.40 12.70
CA ALA A 9 -5.29 -35.26 12.00
C ALA A 9 -5.28 -33.97 12.84
N ILE A 10 -5.54 -34.07 14.14
CA ILE A 10 -5.47 -32.93 15.07
C ILE A 10 -4.03 -32.46 15.23
N LEU A 11 -3.07 -33.39 15.37
CA LEU A 11 -1.66 -33.07 15.48
C LEU A 11 -1.14 -32.38 14.21
N PHE A 12 -1.53 -32.87 13.02
CA PHE A 12 -1.21 -32.21 11.75
C PHE A 12 -1.84 -30.82 11.63
N ALA A 13 -3.10 -30.64 12.06
CA ALA A 13 -3.74 -29.33 12.07
C ALA A 13 -3.07 -28.35 13.05
N PHE A 14 -2.56 -28.85 14.18
CA PHE A 14 -1.84 -28.04 15.17
C PHE A 14 -0.41 -27.69 14.69
N CYS A 15 0.33 -28.66 14.14
CA CYS A 15 1.67 -28.44 13.63
C CYS A 15 1.69 -27.62 12.33
N ALA A 16 0.64 -27.66 11.51
CA ALA A 16 0.50 -26.80 10.33
C ALA A 16 0.37 -25.30 10.71
N GLN A 17 -0.07 -24.99 11.92
CA GLN A 17 -0.07 -23.60 12.42
C GLN A 17 1.32 -23.16 12.92
N CYS A 18 2.21 -24.10 13.22
CA CYS A 18 3.58 -23.81 13.66
C CYS A 18 4.58 -23.68 12.49
N SER A 19 4.14 -23.84 11.25
CA SER A 19 4.97 -23.65 10.04
C SER A 19 4.74 -22.31 9.36
N TYR A 20 4.32 -21.27 10.10
CA TYR A 20 4.65 -19.90 9.70
C TYR A 20 6.16 -19.76 9.84
N ALA A 21 6.89 -20.20 8.83
CA ALA A 21 8.23 -19.71 8.57
C ALA A 21 8.17 -18.19 8.62
N ASP A 22 9.16 -17.59 9.29
CA ASP A 22 9.36 -16.15 9.49
C ASP A 22 9.19 -15.39 8.16
N SER A 23 7.94 -15.06 7.83
CA SER A 23 7.59 -14.53 6.53
C SER A 23 7.84 -13.05 6.59
N ILE A 24 8.73 -12.56 5.73
CA ILE A 24 8.97 -11.13 5.56
C ILE A 24 7.61 -10.47 5.27
N PRO A 25 7.11 -9.59 6.16
CA PRO A 25 5.81 -8.94 5.97
C PRO A 25 5.82 -8.15 4.66
N THR A 26 4.71 -8.22 3.93
CA THR A 26 4.51 -7.43 2.72
C THR A 26 3.48 -6.35 2.99
N PHE A 27 3.86 -5.10 2.71
CA PHE A 27 2.97 -3.96 2.83
C PHE A 27 2.61 -3.42 1.45
N HIS A 28 1.41 -2.84 1.34
CA HIS A 28 0.88 -2.37 0.08
C HIS A 28 0.72 -0.85 0.12
N ILE A 29 1.48 -0.14 -0.71
CA ILE A 29 1.20 1.26 -1.04
C ILE A 29 -0.01 1.27 -1.96
N THR A 30 -1.03 2.04 -1.59
CA THR A 30 -2.24 2.24 -2.38
C THR A 30 -2.19 3.53 -3.16
N GLU A 31 -1.44 4.52 -2.69
CA GLU A 31 -1.32 5.82 -3.33
C GLU A 31 0.10 6.34 -3.18
N ALA A 32 0.64 6.84 -4.28
CA ALA A 32 1.92 7.51 -4.32
C ALA A 32 1.76 8.84 -5.04
N SER A 33 2.30 9.90 -4.44
CA SER A 33 2.40 11.21 -5.07
C SER A 33 3.83 11.73 -4.97
N MET A 34 4.27 12.40 -6.02
CA MET A 34 5.56 13.08 -6.04
C MET A 34 5.40 14.44 -6.70
N ILE A 35 6.13 15.41 -6.19
CA ILE A 35 6.20 16.76 -6.77
C ILE A 35 7.67 17.04 -7.03
N MET A 36 7.96 17.48 -8.25
CA MET A 36 9.28 17.92 -8.67
C MET A 36 9.27 19.42 -8.88
N GLY A 37 10.22 20.13 -8.26
CA GLY A 37 10.52 21.51 -8.55
C GLY A 37 11.75 21.66 -9.45
N PRO A 38 12.08 22.89 -9.87
CA PRO A 38 13.30 23.14 -10.62
C PRO A 38 14.54 22.71 -9.82
N ASN A 39 15.54 22.15 -10.51
CA ASN A 39 16.80 21.77 -9.92
C ASN A 39 17.81 22.90 -10.07
N ASP A 40 18.03 23.66 -9.01
CA ASP A 40 18.99 24.77 -8.93
C ASP A 40 20.45 24.31 -8.73
N GLY A 41 20.69 23.00 -8.69
CA GLY A 41 22.00 22.40 -8.47
C GLY A 41 22.24 21.96 -7.01
N GLU A 42 21.30 22.18 -6.09
CA GLU A 42 21.38 21.65 -4.72
C GLU A 42 21.11 20.13 -4.64
N GLY A 43 20.63 19.53 -5.73
CA GLY A 43 20.46 18.09 -5.89
C GLY A 43 19.06 17.60 -5.55
N ASP A 44 18.46 18.08 -4.47
CA ASP A 44 17.12 17.66 -4.04
C ASP A 44 16.03 18.50 -4.72
N ASN A 45 15.36 17.92 -5.70
CA ASN A 45 14.28 18.59 -6.41
C ASN A 45 12.96 17.79 -6.41
N VAL A 46 12.91 16.63 -5.74
CA VAL A 46 11.71 15.78 -5.67
C VAL A 46 11.28 15.57 -4.21
N ARG A 47 9.99 15.79 -3.94
CA ARG A 47 9.31 15.37 -2.71
C ARG A 47 8.36 14.24 -3.01
N PHE A 48 8.32 13.22 -2.18
CA PHE A 48 7.42 12.08 -2.36
C PHE A 48 6.63 11.73 -1.09
N ILE A 49 5.44 11.18 -1.30
CA ILE A 49 4.53 10.68 -0.28
C ILE A 49 4.01 9.32 -0.76
N LEU A 50 4.18 8.28 0.06
CA LEU A 50 3.68 6.93 -0.18
C LEU A 50 2.75 6.54 0.96
N THR A 51 1.52 6.16 0.64
CA THR A 51 0.50 5.80 1.63
C THR A 51 -0.18 4.48 1.32
N GLY A 52 -0.57 3.79 2.38
CA GLY A 52 -1.30 2.52 2.31
C GLY A 52 -1.80 2.08 3.68
N PRO A 53 -2.50 0.94 3.78
CA PRO A 53 -2.95 0.40 5.05
C PRO A 53 -1.77 0.18 6.03
N GLY A 54 -1.70 0.99 7.08
CA GLY A 54 -0.61 0.95 8.05
C GLY A 54 0.73 1.46 7.51
N VAL A 55 0.76 2.10 6.32
CA VAL A 55 1.96 2.67 5.73
C VAL A 55 1.81 4.15 5.48
N ASN A 56 2.77 4.94 5.94
CA ASN A 56 2.92 6.34 5.59
C ASN A 56 4.40 6.69 5.57
N ILE A 57 4.93 6.96 4.38
CA ILE A 57 6.34 7.28 4.15
C ILE A 57 6.39 8.58 3.39
N THR A 58 7.18 9.52 3.89
CA THR A 58 7.45 10.78 3.19
C THR A 58 8.94 11.02 3.15
N GLY A 59 9.41 11.71 2.13
CA GLY A 59 10.82 12.03 2.00
C GLY A 59 11.08 12.99 0.86
N VAL A 60 12.37 13.27 0.67
CA VAL A 60 12.88 13.99 -0.49
C VAL A 60 14.06 13.27 -1.10
N GLY A 61 14.30 13.63 -2.33
CA GLY A 61 15.38 13.13 -3.15
C GLY A 61 15.56 14.02 -4.35
N GLY A 62 16.32 13.53 -5.32
CA GLY A 62 16.58 14.26 -6.54
C GLY A 62 16.49 13.42 -7.78
N MET A 63 16.19 14.08 -8.88
CA MET A 63 16.29 13.55 -10.24
C MET A 63 17.31 14.39 -11.02
N ALA A 64 18.17 13.71 -11.77
CA ALA A 64 19.13 14.38 -12.62
C ALA A 64 18.42 14.91 -13.87
N CYS A 65 18.24 16.23 -13.94
CA CYS A 65 17.56 16.90 -15.06
C CYS A 65 18.18 18.28 -15.37
N PHE A 66 19.51 18.37 -15.27
CA PHE A 66 20.28 19.61 -15.42
C PHE A 66 20.08 20.35 -16.75
N ASP A 67 19.63 19.64 -17.76
CA ASP A 67 19.37 20.10 -19.12
C ASP A 67 18.01 20.77 -19.29
N TRP A 68 16.96 20.30 -18.62
CA TRP A 68 15.59 20.79 -18.85
C TRP A 68 14.85 21.30 -17.61
N CYS A 69 15.26 20.92 -16.40
CA CYS A 69 14.56 21.27 -15.17
C CYS A 69 15.29 22.34 -14.34
N SER A 70 16.33 23.01 -14.86
CA SER A 70 17.16 23.94 -14.10
C SER A 70 16.50 25.29 -13.75
N GLY A 71 15.24 25.47 -14.14
CA GLY A 71 14.53 26.76 -14.05
C GLY A 71 15.01 27.81 -15.05
N GLN A 72 15.95 27.46 -15.93
CA GLN A 72 16.38 28.31 -17.04
C GLN A 72 15.49 28.08 -18.27
N PRO A 73 15.38 29.08 -19.18
CA PRO A 73 14.67 28.92 -20.44
C PRO A 73 15.33 27.83 -21.31
N VAL A 74 14.52 26.91 -21.81
CA VAL A 74 14.92 25.85 -22.73
C VAL A 74 14.22 25.97 -24.08
N PRO A 75 14.86 25.54 -25.18
CA PRO A 75 14.23 25.47 -26.48
C PRO A 75 12.94 24.63 -26.48
N GLY A 76 11.99 24.98 -27.35
CA GLY A 76 10.71 24.24 -27.47
C GLY A 76 10.83 22.82 -28.04
N ASP A 77 11.99 22.46 -28.60
CA ASP A 77 12.32 21.12 -29.11
C ASP A 77 13.15 20.28 -28.11
N THR A 78 13.35 20.76 -26.89
CA THR A 78 14.04 20.01 -25.84
C THR A 78 13.29 18.72 -25.52
N VAL A 79 14.00 17.59 -25.59
CA VAL A 79 13.46 16.29 -25.22
C VAL A 79 13.59 16.08 -23.72
N ILE A 80 12.47 15.81 -23.06
CA ILE A 80 12.42 15.60 -21.61
C ILE A 80 12.70 14.12 -21.32
N PHE A 81 13.76 13.88 -20.56
CA PHE A 81 14.07 12.56 -20.03
C PHE A 81 14.10 12.59 -18.51
N THR A 82 13.29 11.74 -17.90
CA THR A 82 13.38 11.47 -16.47
C THR A 82 14.46 10.43 -16.19
N THR A 83 14.97 10.44 -14.96
CA THR A 83 15.96 9.48 -14.48
C THR A 83 15.49 8.87 -13.17
N GLN A 84 16.21 7.85 -12.68
CA GLN A 84 16.00 7.35 -11.33
C GLN A 84 16.09 8.48 -10.30
N ILE A 85 15.18 8.44 -9.33
CA ILE A 85 15.20 9.32 -8.16
C ILE A 85 16.15 8.72 -7.14
N PHE A 86 17.15 9.48 -6.71
CA PHE A 86 17.95 9.12 -5.53
C PHE A 86 17.27 9.65 -4.28
N ILE A 87 17.34 8.90 -3.18
CA ILE A 87 16.75 9.29 -1.90
C ILE A 87 17.80 9.99 -1.06
N THR A 88 17.49 11.19 -0.58
CA THR A 88 18.38 11.94 0.31
C THR A 88 17.98 11.74 1.76
N GLN A 89 16.67 11.81 2.05
CA GLN A 89 16.17 11.67 3.41
C GLN A 89 14.70 11.25 3.44
N PHE A 90 14.34 10.51 4.48
CA PHE A 90 12.96 10.27 4.86
C PHE A 90 12.55 11.24 5.98
N PHE A 91 11.33 11.75 5.93
CA PHE A 91 10.75 12.60 6.97
C PHE A 91 9.76 11.84 7.86
N SER A 92 9.16 10.78 7.34
CA SER A 92 8.29 9.90 8.13
C SER A 92 8.41 8.46 7.66
N ALA A 93 8.31 7.54 8.61
CA ALA A 93 8.34 6.10 8.37
C ALA A 93 7.31 5.44 9.30
N THR A 94 6.10 5.19 8.79
CA THR A 94 5.12 4.34 9.44
C THR A 94 4.99 3.06 8.64
N ILE A 95 5.22 1.91 9.26
CA ILE A 95 5.20 0.59 8.61
C ILE A 95 4.39 -0.35 9.51
N GLY A 96 3.39 -1.04 8.96
CA GLY A 96 2.50 -1.90 9.74
C GLY A 96 1.72 -1.20 10.87
N GLY A 97 1.53 0.12 10.76
CA GLY A 97 0.90 0.95 11.79
C GLY A 97 1.83 1.37 12.93
N ILE A 98 3.11 0.98 12.89
CA ILE A 98 4.14 1.39 13.86
C ILE A 98 4.93 2.53 13.27
N LYS A 99 5.13 3.60 14.05
CA LYS A 99 5.95 4.76 13.67
C LYS A 99 7.40 4.51 14.08
N TYR A 100 8.30 4.58 13.11
CA TYR A 100 9.74 4.39 13.29
C TYR A 100 10.50 5.71 13.17
N ASN A 101 11.78 5.70 13.57
CA ASN A 101 12.72 6.75 13.20
C ASN A 101 12.98 6.67 11.67
N PRO A 102 12.67 7.72 10.89
CA PRO A 102 12.87 7.72 9.44
C PRO A 102 14.35 7.55 9.03
N ASP A 103 15.30 7.95 9.88
CA ASP A 103 16.74 7.78 9.59
C ASP A 103 17.19 6.30 9.55
N LEU A 104 16.37 5.41 10.09
CA LEU A 104 16.61 3.97 10.10
C LEU A 104 15.85 3.23 8.98
N LEU A 105 15.08 3.95 8.16
CA LEU A 105 14.38 3.38 7.01
C LEU A 105 15.33 3.33 5.81
N MET A 106 15.48 2.14 5.22
CA MET A 106 16.25 1.96 4.00
C MET A 106 15.50 1.06 3.03
N PHE A 107 15.69 1.33 1.73
CA PHE A 107 15.18 0.53 0.63
C PHE A 107 16.33 0.11 -0.26
N ASP A 108 16.22 -1.09 -0.86
CA ASP A 108 17.18 -1.56 -1.86
C ASP A 108 16.96 -0.85 -3.21
N SER A 109 15.70 -0.71 -3.64
CA SER A 109 15.32 0.01 -4.86
C SER A 109 13.86 0.45 -4.84
N LEU A 110 13.59 1.70 -4.45
CA LEU A 110 12.22 2.24 -4.41
C LEU A 110 11.75 2.77 -5.76
N PHE A 111 12.63 3.48 -6.47
CA PHE A 111 12.34 4.13 -7.74
C PHE A 111 13.00 3.39 -8.91
N ASP A 112 12.31 3.38 -10.06
CA ASP A 112 12.82 2.82 -11.30
C ASP A 112 13.69 3.83 -12.07
N ASP A 113 14.29 3.38 -13.18
CA ASP A 113 15.20 4.21 -14.00
C ASP A 113 14.53 5.43 -14.67
N SER A 114 13.20 5.47 -14.68
CA SER A 114 12.40 6.57 -15.25
C SER A 114 11.85 7.52 -14.18
N GLY A 115 12.25 7.34 -12.91
CA GLY A 115 11.73 8.13 -11.80
C GLY A 115 10.28 7.79 -11.43
N GLY A 116 9.80 6.64 -11.88
CA GLY A 116 8.59 5.99 -11.39
C GLY A 116 8.87 5.10 -10.19
N LEU A 117 7.90 4.26 -9.82
CA LEU A 117 8.02 3.33 -8.69
C LEU A 117 8.25 1.91 -9.17
N ASN A 118 9.16 1.20 -8.50
CA ASN A 118 9.24 -0.24 -8.66
C ASN A 118 7.97 -0.90 -8.13
N ALA A 119 7.42 -1.86 -8.88
CA ALA A 119 6.22 -2.59 -8.48
C ALA A 119 6.43 -3.38 -7.17
N LEU A 120 7.66 -3.80 -6.90
CA LEU A 120 8.09 -4.49 -5.71
C LEU A 120 9.44 -3.92 -5.26
N SER A 121 9.53 -3.59 -3.98
CA SER A 121 10.75 -3.14 -3.31
C SER A 121 10.93 -3.88 -2.00
N SER A 122 12.17 -4.15 -1.62
CA SER A 122 12.53 -4.62 -0.29
C SER A 122 13.20 -3.50 0.50
N GLY A 123 13.06 -3.58 1.82
CA GLY A 123 13.66 -2.62 2.73
C GLY A 123 13.68 -3.13 4.16
N TYR A 124 14.21 -2.28 5.04
CA TYR A 124 14.23 -2.52 6.47
C TYR A 124 14.04 -1.22 7.22
N VAL A 125 13.58 -1.32 8.46
CA VAL A 125 13.41 -0.20 9.37
C VAL A 125 13.62 -0.62 10.83
N GLY A 126 14.08 0.32 11.66
CA GLY A 126 14.29 0.10 13.08
C GLY A 126 15.69 -0.44 13.40
N ALA A 127 15.90 -0.75 14.68
CA ALA A 127 17.15 -1.29 15.20
C ALA A 127 16.87 -2.26 16.36
N ASP A 128 17.81 -3.18 16.61
CA ASP A 128 17.76 -4.16 17.69
C ASP A 128 16.45 -4.96 17.73
N VAL A 129 15.62 -4.75 18.75
CA VAL A 129 14.36 -5.47 18.97
C VAL A 129 13.21 -4.97 18.10
N ASP A 130 13.33 -3.76 17.57
CA ASP A 130 12.32 -3.13 16.69
C ASP A 130 12.70 -3.26 15.20
N PHE A 131 13.82 -3.91 14.89
CA PHE A 131 14.24 -4.15 13.52
C PHE A 131 13.24 -5.05 12.79
N ILE A 132 12.79 -4.61 11.63
CA ILE A 132 12.00 -5.42 10.70
C ILE A 132 12.57 -5.31 9.29
N GLN A 133 12.63 -6.44 8.60
CA GLN A 133 12.73 -6.49 7.14
C GLN A 133 11.32 -6.58 6.56
N PHE A 134 11.08 -5.93 5.43
CA PHE A 134 9.78 -5.98 4.78
C PHE A 134 9.89 -5.93 3.26
N ASN A 135 8.83 -6.40 2.60
CA ASN A 135 8.57 -6.16 1.20
C ASN A 135 7.48 -5.08 1.06
N MET A 136 7.52 -4.38 -0.06
CA MET A 136 6.58 -3.32 -0.37
C MET A 136 6.14 -3.45 -1.82
N THR A 137 4.84 -3.47 -2.05
CA THR A 137 4.30 -3.34 -3.40
C THR A 137 3.78 -1.93 -3.62
N ALA A 138 4.03 -1.36 -4.79
CA ALA A 138 3.55 -0.03 -5.13
C ALA A 138 2.84 0.00 -6.50
N PRO A 139 1.92 0.96 -6.72
CA PRO A 139 1.37 1.20 -8.04
C PRO A 139 2.47 1.78 -8.94
N HIS A 140 2.78 1.06 -10.01
CA HIS A 140 3.86 1.38 -10.96
C HIS A 140 3.34 1.91 -12.30
N ASN A 141 2.03 2.16 -12.39
CA ASN A 141 1.34 2.64 -13.58
C ASN A 141 1.16 4.17 -13.62
N GLY A 142 1.87 4.89 -12.73
CA GLY A 142 1.87 6.35 -12.74
C GLY A 142 2.73 6.93 -13.86
N SER A 143 2.52 8.21 -14.15
CA SER A 143 3.31 8.97 -15.10
C SER A 143 3.50 10.39 -14.59
N TRP A 144 4.60 11.02 -15.00
CA TRP A 144 4.85 12.43 -14.74
C TRP A 144 4.03 13.34 -15.66
N SER A 145 3.45 14.38 -15.08
CA SER A 145 2.87 15.52 -15.78
C SER A 145 3.76 16.73 -15.54
N PHE A 146 4.32 17.30 -16.60
CA PHE A 146 5.25 18.42 -16.52
C PHE A 146 4.58 19.72 -16.91
N ASP A 147 4.81 20.77 -16.12
CA ASP A 147 4.37 22.13 -16.42
C ASP A 147 5.53 23.00 -16.90
N PHE A 148 5.30 23.68 -18.01
CA PHE A 148 6.25 24.57 -18.66
C PHE A 148 5.57 25.88 -18.99
N GLU A 149 6.17 26.99 -18.57
CA GLU A 149 5.68 28.32 -18.88
C GLU A 149 6.42 28.91 -20.09
N PRO A 150 5.72 29.44 -21.10
CA PRO A 150 6.37 30.09 -22.23
C PRO A 150 7.03 31.41 -21.82
N VAL A 151 8.28 31.61 -22.25
CA VAL A 151 9.07 32.82 -22.03
C VAL A 151 9.78 33.24 -23.31
N MET A 152 10.34 34.46 -23.32
CA MET A 152 11.27 34.89 -24.38
C MET A 152 12.70 34.72 -23.87
N ASP A 153 13.55 34.05 -24.64
CA ASP A 153 14.98 33.96 -24.35
C ASP A 153 15.69 35.31 -24.57
N GLU A 154 16.99 35.37 -24.24
CA GLU A 154 17.81 36.58 -24.42
C GLU A 154 17.90 37.05 -25.88
N ASN A 155 17.62 36.16 -26.84
CA ASN A 155 17.64 36.43 -28.27
C ASN A 155 16.25 36.79 -28.83
N GLY A 156 15.21 36.83 -27.98
CA GLY A 156 13.83 37.11 -28.36
C GLY A 156 13.09 35.94 -29.02
N ASN A 157 13.61 34.71 -28.90
CA ASN A 157 12.92 33.50 -29.36
C ASN A 157 11.99 32.97 -28.26
N LEU A 158 10.93 32.27 -28.68
CA LEU A 158 10.07 31.53 -27.77
C LEU A 158 10.87 30.37 -27.13
N ALA A 159 10.90 30.36 -25.81
CA ALA A 159 11.48 29.32 -24.99
C ALA A 159 10.49 28.92 -23.88
N TYR A 160 10.84 27.93 -23.07
CA TYR A 160 10.00 27.41 -22.01
C TYR A 160 10.79 27.29 -20.71
N VAL A 161 10.18 27.59 -19.58
CA VAL A 161 10.77 27.40 -18.26
C VAL A 161 9.99 26.33 -17.53
N PHE A 162 10.69 25.31 -17.05
CA PHE A 162 10.11 24.30 -16.18
C PHE A 162 9.65 24.93 -14.86
N ARG A 163 8.40 24.67 -14.46
CA ARG A 163 7.82 25.17 -13.21
C ARG A 163 7.74 24.08 -12.17
N GLU A 164 7.04 23.01 -12.50
CA GLU A 164 6.83 21.87 -11.62
C GLU A 164 6.46 20.63 -12.42
N ALA A 165 6.62 19.47 -11.80
CA ALA A 165 6.05 18.24 -12.30
C ALA A 165 5.36 17.49 -11.19
N GLU A 166 4.30 16.77 -11.54
CA GLU A 166 3.55 15.94 -10.62
C GLU A 166 3.55 14.49 -11.12
N PHE A 167 3.76 13.56 -10.20
CA PHE A 167 3.54 12.13 -10.42
C PHE A 167 2.43 11.68 -9.48
N SER A 168 1.50 10.91 -10.01
CA SER A 168 0.50 10.21 -9.19
C SER A 168 0.33 8.78 -9.69
N ALA A 169 0.32 7.85 -8.75
CA ALA A 169 -0.01 6.46 -8.99
C ALA A 169 -0.95 5.94 -7.89
N SER A 170 -1.93 5.15 -8.28
CA SER A 170 -2.87 4.55 -7.34
C SER A 170 -3.11 3.09 -7.68
N ALA A 171 -3.14 2.24 -6.66
CA ALA A 171 -3.44 0.83 -6.83
C ALA A 171 -4.92 0.67 -7.27
N PRO A 172 -5.22 -0.28 -8.15
CA PRO A 172 -6.61 -0.66 -8.43
C PRO A 172 -7.31 -1.00 -7.12
N LEU A 173 -8.56 -0.57 -6.97
CA LEU A 173 -9.38 -0.96 -5.82
C LEU A 173 -9.40 -2.49 -5.69
N PRO A 174 -9.21 -3.06 -4.48
CA PRO A 174 -9.23 -4.50 -4.29
C PRO A 174 -10.58 -5.03 -4.74
N THR A 175 -10.59 -5.79 -5.84
CA THR A 175 -11.77 -6.53 -6.26
C THR A 175 -11.92 -7.70 -5.29
N PRO A 176 -13.04 -7.85 -4.58
CA PRO A 176 -13.20 -8.92 -3.61
C PRO A 176 -12.97 -10.27 -4.27
N GLU A 177 -12.08 -11.08 -3.71
CA GLU A 177 -11.85 -12.42 -4.24
C GLU A 177 -13.18 -13.22 -4.22
N PRO A 178 -13.49 -14.00 -5.28
CA PRO A 178 -14.71 -14.80 -5.33
C PRO A 178 -14.88 -15.71 -4.11
N ALA A 179 -13.76 -16.19 -3.55
CA ALA A 179 -13.72 -17.02 -2.35
C ALA A 179 -14.20 -16.27 -1.09
N THR A 180 -13.87 -14.99 -0.94
CA THR A 180 -14.28 -14.15 0.21
C THR A 180 -15.78 -13.87 0.17
N VAL A 181 -16.33 -13.63 -1.01
CA VAL A 181 -17.79 -13.51 -1.21
C VAL A 181 -18.47 -14.85 -0.89
N GLY A 182 -17.91 -15.96 -1.34
CA GLY A 182 -18.39 -17.31 -1.03
C GLY A 182 -18.38 -17.63 0.46
N LEU A 183 -17.30 -17.29 1.18
CA LEU A 183 -17.17 -17.48 2.63
C LEU A 183 -18.12 -16.59 3.43
N MET A 184 -18.31 -15.32 3.04
CA MET A 184 -19.32 -14.45 3.66
C MET A 184 -20.73 -14.99 3.48
N LEU A 185 -21.08 -15.42 2.26
CA LEU A 185 -22.40 -15.97 1.95
C LEU A 185 -22.66 -17.28 2.72
N THR A 186 -21.68 -18.17 2.78
CA THR A 186 -21.80 -19.43 3.54
C THR A 186 -21.86 -19.21 5.04
N GLY A 187 -21.08 -18.26 5.58
CA GLY A 187 -21.14 -17.86 6.98
C GLY A 187 -22.51 -17.33 7.39
N LEU A 188 -23.11 -16.45 6.57
CA LEU A 188 -24.47 -15.94 6.77
C LEU A 188 -25.53 -17.04 6.70
N ALA A 189 -25.43 -17.95 5.73
CA ALA A 189 -26.33 -19.10 5.62
C ALA A 189 -26.25 -20.02 6.86
N GLY A 190 -25.05 -20.24 7.39
CA GLY A 190 -24.82 -21.00 8.62
C GLY A 190 -25.49 -20.37 9.84
N ILE A 191 -25.35 -19.05 10.03
CA ILE A 191 -26.00 -18.30 11.12
C ILE A 191 -27.53 -18.35 10.98
N GLY A 192 -28.05 -18.21 9.76
CA GLY A 192 -29.47 -18.37 9.44
C GLY A 192 -30.02 -19.76 9.80
N ALA A 193 -29.27 -20.82 9.49
CA ALA A 193 -29.65 -22.19 9.82
C ALA A 193 -29.69 -22.42 11.35
N ILE A 194 -28.69 -21.91 12.09
CA ILE A 194 -28.59 -22.03 13.56
C ILE A 194 -29.74 -21.28 14.24
N SER A 195 -30.03 -20.06 13.81
CA SER A 195 -31.12 -19.24 14.37
C SER A 195 -32.50 -19.86 14.09
N LYS A 196 -32.73 -20.46 12.92
CA LYS A 196 -33.95 -21.22 12.61
C LYS A 196 -34.09 -22.48 13.46
N ARG A 197 -32.99 -23.21 13.72
CA ARG A 197 -32.98 -24.40 14.59
C ARG A 197 -33.34 -24.05 16.04
N ARG A 198 -32.81 -22.94 16.56
CA ARG A 198 -33.12 -22.44 17.92
C ARG A 198 -34.58 -22.01 18.09
N ARG A 199 -35.21 -21.45 17.06
CA ARG A 199 -36.65 -21.11 17.10
C ARG A 199 -37.56 -22.35 17.14
N LYS A 200 -37.18 -23.45 16.48
CA LYS A 200 -37.97 -24.69 16.45
C LYS A 200 -38.04 -25.39 17.82
N PHE A 201 -37.01 -25.25 18.66
CA PHE A 201 -36.95 -25.83 20.01
C PHE A 201 -37.59 -24.96 21.10
N ARG A 202 -37.99 -23.72 20.81
CA ARG A 202 -38.64 -22.79 21.76
C ARG A 202 -40.18 -22.72 21.62
N ARG A 203 -40.84 -23.72 21.03
CA ARG A 203 -42.31 -23.79 21.06
C ARG A 203 -42.77 -24.20 22.48
N PRO A 204 -43.53 -23.36 23.22
CA PRO A 204 -44.02 -23.74 24.54
C PRO A 204 -45.15 -24.75 24.40
N ARG A 205 -45.03 -25.87 25.12
CA ARG A 205 -46.12 -26.82 25.36
C ARG A 205 -47.07 -26.19 26.38
N ASN A 206 -48.04 -25.40 25.91
CA ASN A 206 -49.15 -24.93 26.73
C ASN A 206 -50.44 -25.58 26.24
N ARG A 207 -50.95 -26.56 27.00
CA ARG A 207 -52.34 -27.00 26.93
C ARG A 207 -52.82 -27.22 28.36
N GLY A 208 -53.30 -26.14 28.96
CA GLY A 208 -54.21 -26.21 30.09
C GLY A 208 -55.61 -26.56 29.58
N THR A 209 -56.24 -27.51 30.24
CA THR A 209 -57.70 -27.68 30.26
C THR A 209 -58.10 -27.93 31.70
N GLY A 210 -58.42 -26.84 32.38
CA GLY A 210 -59.16 -26.88 33.64
C GLY A 210 -60.63 -27.19 33.38
N ARG A 211 -61.19 -28.09 34.18
CA ARG A 211 -62.63 -28.22 34.40
C ARG A 211 -62.82 -28.75 35.81
N THR A 212 -63.15 -27.85 36.74
CA THR A 212 -63.86 -28.15 37.97
C THR A 212 -65.10 -27.26 37.98
N ALA A 213 -66.26 -27.89 37.98
CA ALA A 213 -67.55 -27.28 38.27
C ALA A 213 -68.24 -28.15 39.33
N SER A 214 -68.88 -27.45 40.28
CA SER A 214 -69.74 -27.84 41.41
C SER A 214 -70.54 -29.14 41.21
N CYS A 215 -70.89 -29.93 42.23
CA CYS A 215 -71.40 -29.65 43.58
C CYS A 215 -70.96 -30.76 44.56
#